data_AF-A0A3A5UY32-F1
#
_entry.id   AF-A0A3A5UY32-F1
#
_cell.length_a   1.000
_cell.length_b   1.000
_cell.length_c   1.000
_cell.angle_alpha   90.00
_cell.angle_beta   90.00
_cell.angle_gamma   90.00
#
_symmetry.space_group_name_H-M   'P 1'
#
loop_
_entity.id
_entity.type
_entity.pdbx_description
1 polymer ?
#
loop_
_entity_poly.entity_id
_entity_poly.type
_entity_poly.pdbx_seq_one_letter_code
_entity_poly.pdbx_strand_id
1 'polypeptide(L)'
;MEDDEEKNSLPGPPPDPSSIPSVVRAVGNLNLNNKVDELGFSKKTDPDMNAIIEFLNEVEEPIPLSNNLSGDPQAESWLQLLMTLVVREHGHSSLPISSIEKAVGQKMNREGVDLEIFLDRLWIMGRLERIYGGAEVQYSPNPSWLESK
;
A
#
# COMPACT_ATOMS: atom_id res chain seq x y z
N MET A 1 -38.12 -58.54 -14.71
CA MET A 1 -37.43 -57.31 -15.12
C MET A 1 -36.68 -56.88 -13.87
N GLU A 2 -35.53 -57.51 -13.69
CA GLU A 2 -34.53 -57.15 -12.70
C GLU A 2 -33.62 -56.15 -13.40
N ASP A 3 -33.57 -54.92 -12.89
CA ASP A 3 -32.66 -53.89 -13.36
C ASP A 3 -31.61 -53.64 -12.28
N ASP A 4 -30.35 -53.85 -12.67
CA ASP A 4 -29.10 -53.80 -11.94
C ASP A 4 -28.85 -52.49 -11.16
N GLU A 5 -28.67 -52.58 -9.84
CA GLU A 5 -27.95 -51.58 -9.04
C GLU A 5 -26.43 -51.89 -9.10
N GLU A 6 -25.78 -51.58 -10.21
CA GLU A 6 -24.31 -51.55 -10.28
C GLU A 6 -23.77 -50.39 -9.43
N LYS A 7 -23.49 -50.68 -8.15
CA LYS A 7 -22.65 -49.82 -7.32
C LYS A 7 -21.24 -49.83 -7.91
N ASN A 8 -20.86 -48.72 -8.54
CA ASN A 8 -19.50 -48.38 -8.93
C ASN A 8 -18.51 -48.62 -7.77
N SER A 9 -17.98 -49.84 -7.65
CA SER A 9 -16.96 -50.19 -6.66
C SER A 9 -15.61 -49.77 -7.21
N LEU A 10 -15.04 -48.69 -6.68
CA LEU A 10 -13.68 -48.28 -6.99
C LEU A 10 -12.72 -49.45 -6.65
N PRO A 11 -11.81 -49.85 -7.55
CA PRO A 11 -10.86 -50.91 -7.26
C PRO A 11 -9.87 -50.45 -6.20
N GLY A 12 -9.87 -51.11 -5.04
CA GLY A 12 -8.95 -50.86 -3.94
C GLY A 12 -9.60 -51.13 -2.58
N PRO A 13 -8.80 -51.39 -1.51
CA PRO A 13 -9.33 -51.42 -0.16
C PRO A 13 -9.99 -50.07 0.19
N PRO A 14 -11.03 -50.06 1.03
CA PRO A 14 -11.64 -48.82 1.49
C PRO A 14 -10.55 -47.89 2.04
N PRO A 15 -10.53 -46.60 1.66
CA PRO A 15 -9.56 -45.67 2.23
C PRO A 15 -9.72 -45.68 3.74
N ASP A 16 -8.64 -45.98 4.47
CA ASP A 16 -8.64 -45.96 5.93
C ASP A 16 -8.50 -44.50 6.40
N PRO A 17 -9.57 -43.90 6.98
CA PRO A 17 -9.51 -42.52 7.46
C PRO A 17 -8.48 -42.33 8.59
N SER A 18 -8.01 -43.41 9.20
CA SER A 18 -6.96 -43.40 10.24
C SER A 18 -5.56 -43.11 9.70
N SER A 19 -5.37 -43.16 8.37
CA SER A 19 -4.09 -42.85 7.71
C SER A 19 -3.89 -41.36 7.42
N ILE A 20 -4.88 -40.51 7.70
CA ILE A 20 -4.78 -39.06 7.49
C ILE A 20 -4.09 -38.44 8.71
N PRO A 21 -2.89 -37.85 8.60
CA PRO A 21 -2.28 -37.13 9.69
C PRO A 21 -3.15 -35.91 10.03
N SER A 22 -3.57 -35.81 11.30
CA SER A 22 -4.26 -34.64 11.85
C SER A 22 -3.29 -33.45 11.92
N VAL A 23 -3.00 -32.81 10.79
CA VAL A 23 -2.24 -31.56 10.76
C VAL A 23 -3.18 -30.42 11.19
N VAL A 24 -3.26 -30.18 12.49
CA VAL A 24 -3.92 -29.00 13.04
C VAL A 24 -2.98 -27.82 12.84
N ARG A 25 -3.08 -27.11 11.71
CA ARG A 25 -2.41 -25.81 11.58
C ARG A 25 -3.15 -24.85 12.51
N ALA A 26 -2.48 -24.37 13.56
CA ALA A 26 -3.03 -23.36 14.45
C ALA A 26 -3.28 -22.06 13.67
N VAL A 27 -4.52 -21.87 13.24
CA VAL A 27 -5.00 -20.61 12.67
C VAL A 27 -5.24 -19.63 13.82
N GLY A 28 -4.71 -18.40 13.72
CA GLY A 28 -4.90 -17.35 14.73
C GLY A 28 -3.71 -17.07 15.67
N ASN A 29 -2.55 -17.70 15.47
CA ASN A 29 -1.31 -17.33 16.19
C ASN A 29 -0.73 -15.97 15.75
N LEU A 30 -1.12 -15.46 14.57
CA LEU A 30 -0.54 -14.26 13.97
C LEU A 30 -0.75 -13.02 14.85
N ASN A 31 0.25 -12.70 15.66
CA ASN A 31 0.34 -11.46 16.40
C ASN A 31 0.78 -10.36 15.44
N LEU A 32 -0.19 -9.69 14.82
CA LEU A 32 0.05 -8.61 13.85
C LEU A 32 0.94 -7.51 14.43
N ASN A 33 0.79 -7.18 15.72
CA ASN A 33 1.59 -6.15 16.39
C ASN A 33 3.09 -6.46 16.35
N ASN A 34 3.49 -7.69 16.74
CA ASN A 34 4.91 -8.08 16.73
C ASN A 34 5.51 -8.10 15.33
N LYS A 35 4.70 -8.46 14.32
CA LYS A 35 5.14 -8.51 12.92
C LYS A 35 5.28 -7.11 12.30
N VAL A 36 4.46 -6.16 12.75
CA VAL A 36 4.54 -4.75 12.36
C VAL A 36 5.83 -4.11 12.88
N ASP A 37 6.18 -4.38 14.14
CA ASP A 37 7.44 -3.93 14.75
C ASP A 37 8.69 -4.57 14.08
N GLU A 38 8.65 -5.88 13.77
CA GLU A 38 9.73 -6.57 13.03
C GLU A 38 9.96 -6.03 11.62
N LEU A 39 8.91 -5.50 10.98
CA LEU A 39 8.96 -4.94 9.64
C LEU A 39 9.29 -3.43 9.63
N GLY A 40 9.50 -2.82 10.81
CA GLY A 40 9.86 -1.41 10.94
C GLY A 40 8.70 -0.44 10.66
N PHE A 41 7.45 -0.91 10.71
CA PHE A 41 6.26 -0.06 10.57
C PHE A 41 5.76 0.37 11.94
N SER A 42 5.40 1.64 12.09
CA SER A 42 4.73 2.13 13.30
C SER A 42 3.27 1.66 13.36
N LYS A 43 2.72 1.51 14.57
CA LYS A 43 1.30 1.15 14.77
C LYS A 43 0.42 2.22 14.13
N LYS A 44 -0.61 1.80 13.38
CA LYS A 44 -1.53 2.71 12.68
C LYS A 44 -2.08 3.78 13.63
N THR A 45 -1.64 5.02 13.46
CA THR A 45 -2.07 6.22 14.17
C THR A 45 -2.57 7.22 13.14
N ASP A 46 -3.66 7.93 13.43
CA ASP A 46 -4.15 8.96 12.50
C ASP A 46 -3.02 9.96 12.24
N PRO A 47 -2.67 10.28 10.98
CA PRO A 47 -1.51 11.11 10.69
C PRO A 47 -1.79 12.51 11.21
N ASP A 48 -0.92 13.02 12.09
CA ASP A 48 -0.98 14.44 12.46
C ASP A 48 -0.42 15.27 11.31
N MET A 49 -1.32 15.64 10.39
CA MET A 49 -0.96 16.41 9.21
C MET A 49 -0.23 17.72 9.53
N ASN A 50 -0.46 18.32 10.71
CA ASN A 50 0.25 19.56 11.06
C ASN A 50 1.71 19.27 11.42
N ALA A 51 1.98 18.19 12.17
CA ALA A 51 3.33 17.74 12.47
C ALA A 51 4.10 17.34 11.20
N ILE A 52 3.42 16.67 10.26
CA ILE A 52 4.00 16.32 8.95
C ILE A 52 4.40 17.58 8.17
N ILE A 53 3.51 18.58 8.12
CA ILE A 53 3.78 19.86 7.43
C ILE A 53 4.96 20.59 8.08
N GLU A 54 5.01 20.64 9.40
CA GLU A 54 6.11 21.25 10.15
C GLU A 54 7.44 20.60 9.80
N PHE A 55 7.51 19.26 9.86
CA PHE A 55 8.69 18.50 9.46
C PHE A 55 9.10 18.78 8.01
N LEU A 56 8.15 18.75 7.06
CA LEU A 56 8.43 19.02 5.65
C LEU A 56 8.90 20.47 5.39
N ASN A 57 8.63 21.40 6.28
CA ASN A 57 9.11 22.79 6.18
C ASN A 57 10.52 22.97 6.74
N GLU A 58 10.96 22.11 7.66
CA GLU A 58 12.29 22.15 8.25
C GLU A 58 13.32 21.31 7.47
N VAL A 59 12.86 20.28 6.76
CA VAL A 59 13.73 19.41 5.98
C VAL A 59 14.36 20.13 4.79
N GLU A 60 15.61 19.79 4.49
CA GLU A 60 16.26 20.23 3.26
C GLU A 60 15.51 19.70 2.04
N GLU A 61 15.58 20.46 0.94
CA GLU A 61 14.98 20.05 -0.33
C GLU A 61 15.49 18.66 -0.76
N PRO A 62 14.60 17.69 -1.02
CA PRO A 62 15.01 16.34 -1.37
C PRO A 62 15.68 16.32 -2.74
N ILE A 63 16.70 15.46 -2.88
CA ILE A 63 17.42 15.29 -4.14
C ILE A 63 16.44 14.85 -5.23
N PRO A 64 16.40 15.52 -6.40
CA PRO A 64 15.50 15.14 -7.46
C PRO A 64 15.79 13.73 -7.98
N LEU A 65 14.72 13.02 -8.36
CA LEU A 65 14.81 11.64 -8.83
C LEU A 65 15.67 11.51 -10.10
N SER A 66 16.55 10.52 -10.12
CA SER A 66 17.45 10.26 -11.26
C SER A 66 16.80 9.52 -12.44
N ASN A 67 15.48 9.29 -12.37
CA ASN A 67 14.75 8.49 -13.34
C ASN A 67 14.44 9.26 -14.64
N ASN A 68 14.91 8.74 -15.78
CA ASN A 68 14.66 9.29 -17.12
C ASN A 68 13.16 9.35 -17.51
N LEU A 69 12.29 8.63 -16.82
CA LEU A 69 10.83 8.64 -17.04
C LEU A 69 10.10 9.61 -16.09
N SER A 70 10.81 10.39 -15.27
CA SER A 70 10.19 11.39 -14.43
C SER A 70 9.83 12.63 -15.25
N GLY A 71 8.58 13.09 -15.11
CA GLY A 71 8.13 14.32 -15.77
C GLY A 71 8.52 15.58 -15.00
N ASP A 72 8.71 15.44 -13.69
CA ASP A 72 9.17 16.48 -12.78
C ASP A 72 9.89 15.82 -11.59
N PRO A 73 11.21 15.58 -11.72
CA PRO A 73 12.00 14.88 -10.70
C PRO A 73 11.94 15.50 -9.30
N GLN A 74 11.78 16.82 -9.21
CA GLN A 74 11.78 17.55 -7.95
C GLN A 74 10.41 17.48 -7.26
N ALA A 75 9.32 17.63 -8.02
CA ALA A 75 7.99 17.47 -7.44
C ALA A 75 7.77 16.03 -6.95
N GLU A 76 8.25 15.05 -7.71
CA GLU A 76 8.13 13.64 -7.33
C GLU A 76 8.92 13.28 -6.08
N SER A 77 10.11 13.86 -5.86
CA SER A 77 10.90 13.61 -4.65
C SER A 77 10.21 14.16 -3.40
N TRP A 78 9.56 15.33 -3.49
CA TRP A 78 8.70 15.86 -2.42
C TRP A 78 7.53 14.94 -2.11
N LEU A 79 6.86 14.42 -3.14
CA LEU A 79 5.76 13.47 -2.94
C LEU A 79 6.25 12.13 -2.35
N GLN A 80 7.38 11.61 -2.80
CA GLN A 80 7.99 10.40 -2.22
C GLN A 80 8.33 10.59 -0.75
N LEU A 81 8.87 11.76 -0.37
CA LEU A 81 9.19 12.06 1.03
C LEU A 81 7.92 12.04 1.89
N LEU A 82 6.86 12.74 1.47
CA LEU A 82 5.56 12.73 2.15
C LEU A 82 5.01 11.30 2.29
N MET A 83 4.96 10.55 1.18
CA MET A 83 4.40 9.20 1.16
C MET A 83 5.23 8.24 2.02
N THR A 84 6.55 8.38 2.03
CA THR A 84 7.44 7.59 2.88
C THR A 84 7.16 7.85 4.36
N LEU A 85 7.00 9.12 4.74
CA LEU A 85 6.70 9.51 6.10
C LEU A 85 5.35 8.92 6.55
N VAL A 86 4.30 9.08 5.74
CA VAL A 86 2.95 8.60 6.04
C VAL A 86 2.89 7.07 6.18
N VAL A 87 3.58 6.35 5.29
CA VAL A 87 3.60 4.88 5.30
C VAL A 87 4.45 4.34 6.46
N ARG A 88 5.65 4.88 6.68
CA ARG A 88 6.59 4.33 7.68
C ARG A 88 6.26 4.77 9.10
N GLU A 89 5.96 6.05 9.30
CA GLU A 89 5.80 6.62 10.64
C GLU A 89 4.38 6.51 11.18
N HIS A 90 3.38 6.48 10.30
CA HIS A 90 1.97 6.46 10.69
C HIS A 90 1.25 5.16 10.28
N GLY A 91 1.86 4.31 9.45
CA GLY A 91 1.23 3.07 8.98
C GLY A 91 0.00 3.32 8.09
N HIS A 92 -0.12 4.52 7.52
CA HIS A 92 -1.18 4.89 6.60
C HIS A 92 -0.75 4.59 5.16
N SER A 93 -1.57 3.85 4.43
CA SER A 93 -1.26 3.45 3.06
C SER A 93 -1.66 4.50 2.02
N SER A 94 -2.50 5.48 2.36
CA SER A 94 -3.02 6.44 1.39
C SER A 94 -3.30 7.80 2.00
N LEU A 95 -3.27 8.83 1.16
CA LEU A 95 -3.67 10.19 1.52
C LEU A 95 -4.74 10.74 0.58
N PRO A 96 -5.70 11.51 1.12
CA PRO A 96 -6.59 12.36 0.33
C PRO A 96 -5.81 13.43 -0.46
N ILE A 97 -6.28 13.77 -1.66
CA ILE A 97 -5.73 14.87 -2.50
C ILE A 97 -5.60 16.16 -1.69
N SER A 98 -6.61 16.52 -0.91
CA SER A 98 -6.60 17.74 -0.09
C SER A 98 -5.48 17.75 0.95
N SER A 99 -5.14 16.57 1.50
CA SER A 99 -4.03 16.42 2.45
C SER A 99 -2.67 16.46 1.77
N ILE A 100 -2.56 15.89 0.57
CA ILE A 100 -1.35 15.99 -0.26
C ILE A 100 -1.09 17.45 -0.64
N GLU A 101 -2.13 18.14 -1.12
CA GLU A 101 -2.06 19.56 -1.49
C GLU A 101 -1.59 20.42 -0.31
N LYS A 102 -2.22 20.26 0.86
CA LYS A 102 -1.85 20.99 2.06
C LYS A 102 -0.41 20.72 2.50
N ALA A 103 0.09 19.50 2.30
CA ALA A 103 1.42 19.09 2.75
C ALA A 103 2.55 19.53 1.82
N VAL A 104 2.37 19.35 0.51
CA VAL A 104 3.46 19.52 -0.47
C VAL A 104 3.07 20.36 -1.70
N GLY A 105 1.83 20.82 -1.82
CA GLY A 105 1.35 21.56 -3.00
C GLY A 105 2.20 22.80 -3.31
N GLN A 106 2.48 23.62 -2.29
CA GLN A 106 3.35 24.80 -2.45
C GLN A 106 4.79 24.43 -2.85
N LYS A 107 5.35 23.35 -2.29
CA LYS A 107 6.73 22.89 -2.57
C LYS A 107 6.88 22.35 -3.99
N MET A 108 5.83 21.71 -4.51
CA MET A 108 5.78 21.21 -5.88
C MET A 108 5.32 22.27 -6.88
N ASN A 109 4.90 23.45 -6.41
CA ASN A 109 4.22 24.48 -7.20
C ASN A 109 3.02 23.90 -7.99
N ARG A 110 2.18 23.13 -7.30
CA ARG A 110 1.01 22.41 -7.84
C ARG A 110 -0.15 22.43 -6.85
N GLU A 111 -1.25 23.05 -7.27
CA GLU A 111 -2.47 23.18 -6.49
C GLU A 111 -3.68 22.95 -7.41
N GLY A 112 -4.80 22.53 -6.83
CA GLY A 112 -6.05 22.20 -7.50
C GLY A 112 -5.86 21.22 -8.66
N VAL A 113 -6.32 21.63 -9.84
CA VAL A 113 -6.33 20.78 -11.05
C VAL A 113 -4.92 20.36 -11.48
N ASP A 114 -3.91 21.21 -11.28
CA ASP A 114 -2.54 20.89 -11.68
C ASP A 114 -1.95 19.76 -10.81
N LEU A 115 -2.32 19.73 -9.53
CA LEU A 115 -1.96 18.63 -8.63
C LEU A 115 -2.67 17.33 -9.03
N GLU A 116 -3.97 17.39 -9.34
CA GLU A 116 -4.72 16.21 -9.79
C GLU A 116 -4.13 15.60 -11.06
N ILE A 117 -3.82 16.42 -12.06
CA ILE A 117 -3.18 15.97 -13.31
C ILE A 117 -1.82 15.32 -13.04
N PHE A 118 -1.04 15.89 -12.12
CA PHE A 118 0.25 15.35 -11.72
C PHE A 118 0.10 13.98 -11.05
N LEU A 119 -0.79 13.84 -10.08
CA LEU A 119 -1.05 12.57 -9.38
C LEU A 119 -1.62 11.50 -10.33
N ASP A 120 -2.52 11.88 -11.24
CA ASP A 120 -3.06 10.96 -12.24
C ASP A 120 -1.98 10.46 -13.21
N ARG A 121 -1.02 11.31 -13.59
CA ARG A 121 0.13 10.87 -14.39
C ARG A 121 0.97 9.82 -13.65
N LEU A 122 1.25 10.04 -12.36
CA LEU A 122 2.01 9.07 -11.55
C LEU A 122 1.25 7.75 -11.38
N TRP A 123 -0.07 7.82 -11.26
CA TRP A 123 -0.94 6.64 -11.25
C TRP A 123 -0.89 5.88 -12.58
N ILE A 124 -0.99 6.56 -13.72
CA ILE A 124 -0.86 5.94 -15.06
C ILE A 124 0.52 5.27 -15.22
N MET A 125 1.57 5.85 -14.65
CA MET A 125 2.92 5.28 -14.65
C MET A 125 3.11 4.14 -13.63
N GLY A 126 2.07 3.76 -12.87
CA GLY A 126 2.12 2.69 -11.88
C GLY A 126 2.88 3.03 -10.60
N ARG A 127 3.25 4.30 -10.40
CA ARG A 127 3.97 4.80 -9.22
C ARG A 127 3.04 5.03 -8.04
N LEU A 128 1.81 5.40 -8.34
CA LEU A 128 0.73 5.53 -7.36
C LEU A 128 -0.40 4.56 -7.69
N GLU A 129 -1.20 4.24 -6.69
CA GLU A 129 -2.50 3.60 -6.80
C GLU A 129 -3.59 4.60 -6.41
N ARG A 130 -4.69 4.61 -7.14
CA ARG A 130 -5.84 5.48 -6.89
C ARG A 130 -6.92 4.68 -6.16
N ILE A 131 -7.35 5.18 -5.00
CA ILE A 131 -8.31 4.52 -4.12
C ILE A 131 -9.60 5.32 -4.09
N TYR A 132 -10.70 4.60 -4.31
CA TYR A 132 -12.07 5.13 -4.25
C TYR A 132 -12.78 4.59 -3.00
N GLY A 133 -13.83 5.28 -2.55
CA GLY A 133 -14.66 4.84 -1.43
C GLY A 133 -14.59 5.71 -0.17
N GLY A 134 -13.86 6.83 -0.22
CA GLY A 134 -13.87 7.88 0.80
C GLY A 134 -14.70 9.12 0.39
N ALA A 135 -14.65 10.16 1.23
CA ALA A 135 -15.24 11.47 0.91
C ALA A 135 -14.56 12.14 -0.30
N GLU A 136 -13.29 11.80 -0.54
CA GLU A 136 -12.53 12.20 -1.71
C GLU A 136 -11.65 11.05 -2.22
N VAL A 137 -11.12 11.23 -3.43
CA VAL A 137 -10.15 10.32 -4.03
C VAL A 137 -8.85 10.36 -3.21
N GLN A 138 -8.27 9.18 -3.00
CA GLN A 138 -7.00 9.06 -2.28
C GLN A 138 -5.95 8.42 -3.18
N TYR A 139 -4.68 8.72 -2.90
CA TYR A 139 -3.54 8.10 -3.57
C TYR A 139 -2.68 7.36 -2.56
N SER A 140 -2.25 6.16 -2.94
CA SER A 140 -1.30 5.31 -2.22
C SER A 140 -0.03 5.16 -3.05
N PRO A 141 1.17 5.18 -2.45
CA PRO A 141 2.38 4.88 -3.19
C PRO A 141 2.47 3.39 -3.53
N ASN A 142 3.00 3.06 -4.71
CA ASN A 142 3.43 1.70 -5.01
C ASN A 142 4.73 1.42 -4.23
N PRO A 143 4.84 0.30 -3.47
CA PRO A 143 6.03 -0.01 -2.69
C PRO A 143 7.32 -0.01 -3.51
N SER A 144 7.28 -0.54 -4.74
CA SER A 144 8.44 -0.57 -5.64
C SER A 144 8.92 0.83 -6.05
N TRP A 145 8.01 1.80 -6.10
CA TRP A 145 8.36 3.18 -6.42
C TRP A 145 9.00 3.90 -5.23
N LEU A 146 8.59 3.60 -3.99
CA LEU A 146 9.24 4.17 -2.80
C LEU A 146 10.68 3.68 -2.60
N GLU A 147 11.00 2.49 -3.11
CA GLU A 147 12.37 1.94 -3.06
C GLU A 147 13.27 2.49 -4.18
N SER A 148 12.69 3.15 -5.19
CA SER A 148 13.42 3.73 -6.31
C SER A 148 14.04 5.07 -5.91
N LYS A 149 15.39 5.14 -5.92
CA LYS A 149 16.19 6.35 -5.68
C LYS A 149 16.83 6.85 -6.97
#